data_AF-A0A4Q2DG01-F1
#
_entry.id   AF-A0A4Q2DG01-F1
#
_cell.length_a   1.000
_cell.length_b   1.000
_cell.length_c   1.000
_cell.angle_alpha   90.00
_cell.angle_beta   90.00
_cell.angle_gamma   90.00
#
_symmetry.space_group_name_H-M   'P 1'
#
loop_
_entity.id
_entity.type
_entity.pdbx_description
1 polymer ?
#
loop_
_entity_poly.entity_id
_entity_poly.type
_entity_poly.pdbx_seq_one_letter_code
_entity_poly.pdbx_strand_id
1 'polypeptide(L)'
;MHYGEPIIRKSVPLAIGLVSASNPQLPILDTLSRYSHDNDLSVALNAIFAMGLVGAGTNNARLAQMLRQLAGYYQKEADCLFMVRIAQGLVHMGKGTVGLNPFFSDRSIMSRPAVAGLLATLTAFTDAKGFVLDKYHWMLYFLTPSMYPRFLITLDEELNNIPVTVRVGQAIDVVGQAGKPRTISGFQTHQTPVRLGITERAELATEEYIPFANVLEGFVILQKNPGWEKEDKMDI
;
A
#
# COMPACT_ATOMS: atom_id res chain seq x y z
N MET A 1 22.05 14.28 -6.08
CA MET A 1 22.13 14.17 -4.61
C MET A 1 23.03 15.26 -4.03
N HIS A 2 24.32 15.31 -4.41
CA HIS A 2 25.25 16.38 -3.96
C HIS A 2 25.25 17.64 -4.85
N TYR A 3 24.62 17.58 -6.03
CA TYR A 3 24.50 18.69 -6.96
C TYR A 3 23.02 18.93 -7.30
N GLY A 4 22.62 20.19 -7.23
CA GLY A 4 21.26 20.66 -7.44
C GLY A 4 20.95 21.83 -6.51
N GLU A 5 20.23 22.83 -7.01
CA GLU A 5 19.72 23.93 -6.20
C GLU A 5 18.92 23.41 -4.99
N PRO A 6 18.86 24.16 -3.87
CA PRO A 6 18.13 23.76 -2.67
C PRO A 6 16.66 23.39 -2.94
N ILE A 7 16.02 24.04 -3.92
CA ILE A 7 14.63 23.78 -4.32
C ILE A 7 14.50 22.37 -4.91
N ILE A 8 15.40 22.02 -5.84
CA ILE A 8 15.39 20.70 -6.50
C ILE A 8 15.61 19.59 -5.47
N ARG A 9 16.53 19.80 -4.52
CA ARG A 9 16.79 18.84 -3.44
C ARG A 9 15.58 18.60 -2.54
N LYS A 10 14.71 19.59 -2.33
CA LYS A 10 13.47 19.46 -1.54
C LYS A 10 12.36 18.72 -2.28
N SER A 11 12.28 18.86 -3.60
CA SER A 11 11.21 18.25 -4.42
C SER A 11 11.48 16.78 -4.77
N VAL A 12 12.75 16.37 -4.89
CA VAL A 12 13.11 15.00 -5.29
C VAL A 12 12.51 13.92 -4.36
N PRO A 13 12.59 14.02 -3.02
CA PRO A 13 11.97 13.02 -2.13
C PRO A 13 10.46 12.93 -2.30
N LEU A 14 9.78 14.07 -2.50
CA LEU A 14 8.33 14.12 -2.72
C LEU A 14 7.92 13.41 -4.02
N ALA A 15 8.68 13.62 -5.09
CA ALA A 15 8.46 12.93 -6.37
C ALA A 15 8.66 11.42 -6.25
N ILE A 16 9.68 10.98 -5.50
CA ILE A 16 9.90 9.55 -5.20
C ILE A 16 8.70 8.98 -4.42
N GLY A 17 8.20 9.73 -3.44
CA GLY A 17 7.00 9.38 -2.69
C GLY A 17 5.78 9.17 -3.60
N LEU A 18 5.54 10.10 -4.52
CA LEU A 18 4.42 10.03 -5.47
C LEU A 18 4.46 8.77 -6.34
N VAL A 19 5.61 8.47 -6.93
CA VAL A 19 5.77 7.35 -7.86
C VAL A 19 5.64 6.00 -7.14
N SER A 20 6.09 5.94 -5.88
CA SER A 20 6.20 4.68 -5.13
C SER A 20 5.22 4.60 -3.95
N ALA A 21 4.08 5.28 -4.04
CA ALA A 21 3.07 5.31 -2.99
C ALA A 21 2.66 3.88 -2.59
N SER A 22 2.81 3.56 -1.29
CA SER A 22 2.56 2.23 -0.73
C SER A 22 3.25 1.05 -1.43
N ASN A 23 4.35 1.29 -2.14
CA ASN A 23 5.21 0.27 -2.75
C ASN A 23 6.64 0.40 -2.21
N PRO A 24 6.96 -0.21 -1.06
CA PRO A 24 8.25 -0.06 -0.41
C PRO A 24 9.31 -0.96 -1.07
N GLN A 25 9.91 -0.47 -2.16
CA GLN A 25 11.07 -1.11 -2.77
C GLN A 25 12.36 -0.72 -2.03
N LEU A 26 13.22 -1.71 -1.77
CA LEU A 26 14.46 -1.52 -1.02
C LEU A 26 15.37 -0.40 -1.57
N PRO A 27 15.62 -0.28 -2.90
CA PRO A 27 16.49 0.77 -3.42
C PRO A 27 15.97 2.18 -3.14
N ILE A 28 14.64 2.35 -3.13
CA ILE A 28 13.99 3.62 -2.84
C ILE A 28 14.12 3.95 -1.36
N LEU A 29 13.92 2.97 -0.47
CA LEU A 29 14.09 3.16 0.98
C LEU A 29 15.52 3.54 1.34
N ASP A 30 16.53 2.91 0.74
CA ASP A 30 17.94 3.22 1.00
C ASP A 30 18.34 4.60 0.44
N THR A 31 17.66 5.05 -0.61
CA THR A 31 17.81 6.41 -1.16
C THR A 31 17.18 7.45 -0.22
N LEU A 32 15.95 7.23 0.23
CA LEU A 32 15.25 8.15 1.14
C LEU A 32 15.91 8.22 2.53
N SER A 33 16.48 7.11 3.02
CA SER A 33 17.25 7.05 4.27
C SER A 33 18.48 7.96 4.25
N ARG A 34 19.13 8.09 3.09
CA ARG A 34 20.25 9.02 2.92
C ARG A 34 19.78 10.47 2.95
N TYR A 35 18.65 10.78 2.33
CA TYR A 35 18.05 12.12 2.37
C TYR A 35 17.51 12.51 3.75
N SER A 36 17.09 11.55 4.58
CA SER A 36 16.59 11.84 5.93
C SER A 36 17.68 12.24 6.93
N HIS A 37 18.95 12.13 6.57
CA HIS A 37 20.09 12.58 7.38
C HIS A 37 20.80 13.79 6.75
N ASP A 38 20.15 14.49 5.82
CA ASP A 38 20.69 15.70 5.22
C ASP A 38 20.76 16.84 6.25
N ASN A 39 21.76 17.72 6.11
CA ASN A 39 21.95 18.89 6.97
C ASN A 39 20.81 19.91 6.83
N ASP A 40 20.16 19.99 5.66
CA ASP A 40 18.97 20.84 5.50
C ASP A 40 17.73 20.13 6.07
N LEU A 41 17.25 20.63 7.20
CA LEU A 41 16.04 20.14 7.88
C LEU A 41 14.82 20.09 6.97
N SER A 42 14.71 20.99 5.99
CA SER A 42 13.57 21.00 5.05
C SER A 42 13.60 19.78 4.13
N VAL A 43 14.79 19.39 3.67
CA VAL A 43 14.98 18.21 2.81
C VAL A 43 14.77 16.94 3.62
N ALA A 44 15.31 16.89 4.84
CA ALA A 44 15.14 15.76 5.74
C ALA A 44 13.65 15.53 6.07
N LEU A 45 12.89 16.60 6.34
CA LEU A 45 11.46 16.51 6.64
C LEU A 45 10.65 15.96 5.45
N ASN A 46 10.91 16.46 4.24
CA ASN A 46 10.26 15.94 3.03
C ASN A 46 10.64 14.47 2.75
N ALA A 47 11.88 14.07 3.06
CA ALA A 47 12.30 12.68 2.93
C ALA A 47 11.61 11.76 3.95
N ILE A 48 11.44 12.20 5.20
CA ILE A 48 10.70 11.46 6.23
C ILE A 48 9.24 11.29 5.82
N PHE A 49 8.60 12.35 5.33
CA PHE A 49 7.24 12.28 4.82
C PHE A 49 7.12 11.29 3.64
N ALA A 50 8.03 11.40 2.66
CA ALA A 50 8.07 10.49 1.52
C ALA A 50 8.26 9.02 1.95
N MET A 51 9.10 8.74 2.95
CA MET A 51 9.21 7.39 3.53
C MET A 51 7.89 6.89 4.10
N GLY A 52 7.15 7.76 4.81
CA GLY A 52 5.79 7.45 5.30
C GLY A 52 4.82 7.11 4.17
N LEU A 53 4.86 7.87 3.07
CA LEU A 53 4.00 7.67 1.89
C LEU A 53 4.31 6.36 1.15
N VAL A 54 5.60 6.07 0.94
CA VAL A 54 6.07 4.82 0.30
C VAL A 54 5.71 3.60 1.15
N GLY A 55 5.79 3.74 2.48
CA GLY A 55 5.45 2.69 3.43
C GLY A 55 3.96 2.55 3.74
N ALA A 56 3.12 3.47 3.28
CA ALA A 56 1.77 3.63 3.80
C ALA A 56 0.97 2.32 3.67
N GLY A 57 0.43 1.82 4.77
CA GLY A 57 -0.38 0.59 4.78
C GLY A 57 0.37 -0.70 4.50
N THR A 58 1.70 -0.69 4.33
CA THR A 58 2.45 -1.90 3.96
C THR A 58 2.88 -2.71 5.19
N ASN A 59 2.90 -2.07 6.36
CA ASN A 59 3.41 -2.66 7.61
C ASN A 59 4.82 -3.27 7.47
N ASN A 60 5.69 -2.64 6.67
CA ASN A 60 7.04 -3.13 6.43
C ASN A 60 7.92 -2.96 7.70
N ALA A 61 8.39 -4.08 8.25
CA ALA A 61 9.17 -4.10 9.49
C ALA A 61 10.47 -3.30 9.42
N ARG A 62 11.18 -3.36 8.28
CA ARG A 62 12.45 -2.63 8.10
C ARG A 62 12.24 -1.12 8.14
N LEU A 63 11.22 -0.63 7.42
CA LEU A 63 10.86 0.78 7.40
C LEU A 63 10.41 1.27 8.78
N ALA A 64 9.59 0.48 9.48
CA ALA A 64 9.15 0.79 10.83
C ALA A 64 10.33 0.86 11.83
N GLN A 65 11.37 0.05 11.64
CA GLN A 65 12.59 0.14 12.45
C GLN A 65 13.41 1.40 12.12
N MET A 66 13.57 1.74 10.85
CA MET A 66 14.28 2.96 10.42
C MET A 66 13.60 4.22 10.95
N LEU A 67 12.26 4.31 10.87
CA LEU A 67 11.51 5.44 11.43
C LEU A 67 11.62 5.51 12.96
N ARG A 68 11.78 4.37 13.66
CA ARG A 68 12.04 4.38 15.12
C ARG A 68 13.42 4.94 15.45
N GLN A 69 14.44 4.60 14.66
CA GLN A 69 15.78 5.16 14.83
C GLN A 69 15.80 6.67 14.56
N LEU A 70 15.11 7.12 13.50
CA LEU A 70 14.97 8.55 13.18
C LEU A 70 14.22 9.33 14.26
N ALA A 71 13.24 8.72 14.93
CA ALA A 71 12.55 9.36 16.06
C ALA A 71 13.51 9.62 17.24
N GLY A 72 14.46 8.72 17.48
CA GLY A 72 15.51 8.92 18.49
C GLY A 72 16.52 9.99 18.07
N TYR A 73 16.90 10.03 16.78
CA TYR A 73 17.83 11.03 16.25
C TYR A 73 17.27 12.46 16.30
N TYR A 74 16.02 12.66 15.87
CA TYR A 74 15.37 13.97 15.83
C TYR A 74 14.60 14.32 17.12
N GLN A 75 14.92 13.71 18.26
CA GLN A 75 14.19 13.94 19.51
C GLN A 75 14.18 15.42 19.96
N LYS A 76 15.23 16.18 19.62
CA LYS A 76 15.37 17.60 19.99
C LYS A 76 14.63 18.58 19.04
N GLU A 77 14.31 18.14 17.83
CA GLU A 77 13.69 18.96 16.78
C GLU A 77 12.20 18.61 16.67
N ALA A 78 11.31 19.46 17.22
CA ALA A 78 9.88 19.17 17.32
C ALA A 78 9.22 18.93 15.95
N ASP A 79 9.57 19.74 14.95
CA ASP A 79 9.05 19.67 13.57
C ASP A 79 9.37 18.32 12.90
N CYS A 80 10.63 17.89 13.00
CA CYS A 80 11.08 16.62 12.44
C CYS A 80 10.46 15.45 13.20
N LEU A 81 10.38 15.52 14.53
CA LEU A 81 9.76 14.49 15.35
C LEU A 81 8.26 14.33 15.03
N PHE A 82 7.55 15.43 14.84
CA PHE A 82 6.15 15.43 14.39
C PHE A 82 6.01 14.66 13.07
N MET A 83 6.87 14.96 12.09
CA MET A 83 6.82 14.29 10.79
C MET A 83 7.15 12.79 10.88
N VAL A 84 8.13 12.40 11.70
CA VAL A 84 8.44 10.98 11.93
C VAL A 84 7.24 10.25 12.53
N ARG A 85 6.50 10.86 13.45
CA ARG A 85 5.29 10.26 14.04
C ARG A 85 4.17 10.09 13.01
N ILE A 86 3.96 11.08 12.15
CA ILE A 86 3.02 10.96 11.03
C ILE A 86 3.43 9.82 10.09
N ALA A 87 4.71 9.75 9.71
CA ALA A 87 5.22 8.68 8.86
C ALA A 87 5.04 7.30 9.50
N GLN A 88 5.29 7.15 10.80
CA GLN A 88 5.04 5.91 11.55
C GLN A 88 3.55 5.54 11.52
N GLY A 89 2.66 6.52 11.71
CA GLY A 89 1.21 6.32 11.61
C GLY A 89 0.78 5.83 10.22
N LEU A 90 1.33 6.42 9.16
CA LEU A 90 1.04 6.02 7.78
C LEU A 90 1.48 4.58 7.49
N VAL A 91 2.65 4.14 7.97
CA VAL A 91 3.14 2.76 7.76
C VAL A 91 2.19 1.72 8.35
N HIS A 92 1.58 2.01 9.49
CA HIS A 92 0.65 1.13 10.19
C HIS A 92 -0.83 1.47 9.93
N MET A 93 -1.12 2.26 8.90
CA MET A 93 -2.48 2.68 8.55
C MET A 93 -3.41 1.47 8.36
N GLY A 94 -4.55 1.48 9.05
CA GLY A 94 -5.48 0.34 9.06
C GLY A 94 -4.87 -0.96 9.59
N LYS A 95 -3.88 -0.92 10.49
CA LYS A 95 -3.04 -2.09 10.87
C LYS A 95 -2.30 -2.73 9.69
N GLY A 96 -2.07 -1.95 8.63
CA GLY A 96 -1.49 -2.43 7.38
C GLY A 96 -2.49 -2.99 6.38
N THR A 97 -3.80 -2.76 6.57
CA THR A 97 -4.83 -3.16 5.59
C THR A 97 -5.24 -2.01 4.67
N VAL A 98 -4.99 -0.75 5.06
CA VAL A 98 -5.36 0.42 4.24
C VAL A 98 -4.09 1.04 3.72
N GLY A 99 -3.96 1.15 2.40
CA GLY A 99 -2.82 1.81 1.77
C GLY A 99 -3.23 3.01 0.93
N LEU A 100 -2.25 3.73 0.40
CA LEU A 100 -2.42 4.85 -0.52
C LEU A 100 -2.21 4.35 -1.94
N ASN A 101 -3.28 4.29 -2.73
CA ASN A 101 -3.17 3.98 -4.15
C ASN A 101 -4.32 4.68 -4.89
N PRO A 102 -4.03 5.56 -5.87
CA PRO A 102 -5.07 6.18 -6.68
C PRO A 102 -5.70 5.24 -7.71
N PHE A 103 -5.13 4.06 -7.92
CA PHE A 103 -5.64 3.06 -8.85
C PHE A 103 -6.43 1.96 -8.14
N PHE A 104 -7.55 1.56 -8.76
CA PHE A 104 -8.47 0.51 -8.30
C PHE A 104 -8.65 -0.58 -9.35
N SER A 105 -9.13 -1.75 -8.92
CA SER A 105 -9.46 -2.90 -9.78
C SER A 105 -8.27 -3.35 -10.63
N ASP A 106 -7.30 -4.02 -9.99
CA ASP A 106 -6.08 -4.50 -10.67
C ASP A 106 -5.35 -3.38 -11.45
N ARG A 107 -5.35 -2.18 -10.87
CA ARG A 107 -4.72 -0.96 -11.41
C ARG A 107 -5.29 -0.45 -12.75
N SER A 108 -6.44 -0.96 -13.19
CA SER A 108 -7.04 -0.57 -14.46
C SER A 108 -7.74 0.79 -14.42
N ILE A 109 -8.32 1.16 -13.27
CA ILE A 109 -9.13 2.38 -13.14
C ILE A 109 -8.41 3.38 -12.23
N MET A 110 -8.16 4.58 -12.74
CA MET A 110 -7.60 5.69 -11.96
C MET A 110 -8.72 6.58 -11.39
N SER A 111 -8.70 6.79 -10.08
CA SER A 111 -9.60 7.73 -9.42
C SER A 111 -9.05 9.16 -9.45
N ARG A 112 -9.75 10.05 -10.15
CA ARG A 112 -9.36 11.47 -10.25
C ARG A 112 -9.29 12.17 -8.89
N PRO A 113 -10.26 11.99 -7.96
CA PRO A 113 -10.18 12.59 -6.62
C PRO A 113 -9.00 12.08 -5.79
N ALA A 114 -8.66 10.78 -5.90
CA ALA A 114 -7.52 10.21 -5.20
C ALA A 114 -6.21 10.86 -5.67
N VAL A 115 -6.00 10.93 -6.99
CA VAL A 115 -4.83 11.61 -7.56
C VAL A 115 -4.77 13.07 -7.13
N ALA A 116 -5.89 13.79 -7.18
CA ALA A 116 -5.95 15.19 -6.76
C ALA A 116 -5.57 15.37 -5.29
N GLY A 117 -6.04 14.51 -4.39
CA GLY A 117 -5.69 14.55 -2.96
C GLY A 117 -4.21 14.27 -2.70
N LEU A 118 -3.65 13.28 -3.39
CA LEU A 118 -2.24 12.93 -3.27
C LEU A 118 -1.33 14.04 -3.82
N LEU A 119 -1.69 14.64 -4.96
CA LEU A 119 -0.98 15.81 -5.51
C LEU A 119 -1.12 17.05 -4.60
N ALA A 120 -2.31 17.32 -4.07
CA ALA A 120 -2.56 18.46 -3.18
C ALA A 120 -1.66 18.39 -1.93
N THR A 121 -1.57 17.21 -1.30
CA THR A 121 -0.65 17.03 -0.17
C THR A 121 0.81 17.25 -0.55
N LEU A 122 1.28 16.67 -1.66
CA LEU A 122 2.66 16.87 -2.10
C LEU A 122 2.98 18.33 -2.42
N THR A 123 2.04 19.05 -3.04
CA THR A 123 2.22 20.49 -3.29
C THR A 123 2.31 21.29 -1.99
N ALA A 124 1.53 20.93 -0.96
CA ALA A 124 1.62 21.55 0.36
C ALA A 124 2.99 21.35 1.03
N PHE A 125 3.62 20.20 0.79
CA PHE A 125 4.96 19.89 1.29
C PHE A 125 6.11 20.61 0.55
N THR A 126 5.80 21.40 -0.49
CA THR A 126 6.80 22.29 -1.11
C THR A 126 7.24 23.39 -0.14
N ASP A 127 6.32 23.87 0.71
CA ASP A 127 6.59 24.74 1.85
C ASP A 127 6.04 24.12 3.15
N ALA A 128 6.67 23.01 3.56
CA ALA A 128 6.22 22.22 4.70
C ALA A 128 6.20 23.01 6.02
N LYS A 129 7.15 23.92 6.22
CA LYS A 129 7.26 24.72 7.46
C LYS A 129 6.14 25.76 7.55
N GLY A 130 5.90 26.51 6.46
CA GLY A 130 4.90 27.58 6.46
C GLY A 130 3.46 27.07 6.43
N PHE A 131 3.18 25.99 5.71
CA PHE A 131 1.82 25.47 5.58
C PHE A 131 1.49 24.38 6.59
N VAL A 132 2.21 23.25 6.51
CA VAL A 132 1.80 22.01 7.19
C VAL A 132 2.08 22.05 8.69
N LEU A 133 3.21 22.64 9.11
CA LEU A 133 3.66 22.64 10.51
C LEU A 133 3.18 23.86 11.33
N ASP A 134 2.80 24.95 10.67
CA ASP A 134 2.36 26.17 11.36
C ASP A 134 0.82 26.21 11.50
N LYS A 135 0.09 26.52 10.41
CA LYS A 135 -1.36 26.83 10.47
C LYS A 135 -2.27 25.73 9.93
N TYR A 136 -1.81 24.94 8.95
CA TYR A 136 -2.69 24.10 8.13
C TYR A 136 -2.37 22.61 8.23
N HIS A 137 -2.22 22.10 9.46
CA HIS A 137 -2.02 20.67 9.76
C HIS A 137 -3.08 19.75 9.11
N TRP A 138 -4.31 20.23 8.96
CA TRP A 138 -5.43 19.48 8.39
C TRP A 138 -5.27 19.18 6.90
N MET A 139 -4.33 19.81 6.19
CA MET A 139 -4.03 19.48 4.78
C MET A 139 -3.57 18.03 4.61
N LEU A 140 -3.08 17.39 5.68
CA LEU A 140 -2.79 15.95 5.68
C LEU A 140 -4.05 15.09 5.42
N TYR A 141 -5.25 15.58 5.75
CA TYR A 141 -6.50 14.88 5.48
C TYR A 141 -6.85 14.83 3.98
N PHE A 142 -6.17 15.58 3.12
CA PHE A 142 -6.32 15.39 1.66
C PHE A 142 -5.79 14.02 1.19
N LEU A 143 -5.11 13.25 2.04
CA LEU A 143 -4.78 11.85 1.76
C LEU A 143 -5.99 10.90 1.84
N THR A 144 -7.06 11.28 2.54
CA THR A 144 -8.26 10.43 2.72
C THR A 144 -8.85 9.88 1.41
N PRO A 145 -9.07 10.66 0.34
CA PRO A 145 -9.57 10.11 -0.93
C PRO A 145 -8.62 9.11 -1.60
N SER A 146 -7.34 9.06 -1.20
CA SER A 146 -6.36 8.08 -1.68
C SER A 146 -6.29 6.82 -0.83
N MET A 147 -6.95 6.80 0.33
CA MET A 147 -6.95 5.65 1.24
C MET A 147 -7.88 4.57 0.71
N TYR A 148 -7.34 3.39 0.45
CA TYR A 148 -8.10 2.25 -0.03
C TYR A 148 -7.73 0.95 0.71
N PRO A 149 -8.72 0.16 1.14
CA PRO A 149 -8.48 -1.12 1.80
C PRO A 149 -7.89 -2.17 0.84
N ARG A 150 -7.02 -3.02 1.37
CA ARG A 150 -6.30 -4.10 0.69
C ARG A 150 -6.45 -5.38 1.50
N PHE A 151 -7.66 -5.86 1.58
CA PHE A 151 -7.98 -7.18 2.10
C PHE A 151 -8.88 -7.89 1.11
N LEU A 152 -8.91 -9.21 1.20
CA LEU A 152 -9.88 -10.06 0.54
C LEU A 152 -10.71 -10.76 1.61
N ILE A 153 -11.99 -10.42 1.66
CA ILE A 153 -13.00 -11.06 2.50
C ILE A 153 -14.04 -11.65 1.55
N THR A 154 -14.34 -12.93 1.74
CA THR A 154 -15.32 -13.66 0.95
C THR A 154 -16.62 -13.82 1.71
N LEU A 155 -17.72 -13.52 1.02
CA LEU A 155 -19.08 -13.54 1.55
C LEU A 155 -19.94 -14.53 0.74
N ASP A 156 -20.93 -15.12 1.38
CA ASP A 156 -22.00 -15.88 0.72
C ASP A 156 -23.05 -14.96 0.08
N GLU A 157 -24.00 -15.55 -0.65
CA GLU A 157 -25.22 -14.88 -1.13
C GLU A 157 -26.06 -14.29 0.02
N GLU A 158 -26.01 -14.92 1.20
CA GLU A 158 -26.66 -14.44 2.43
C GLU A 158 -25.82 -13.40 3.20
N LEU A 159 -24.71 -12.91 2.63
CA LEU A 159 -23.76 -11.97 3.24
C LEU A 159 -23.04 -12.49 4.50
N ASN A 160 -23.04 -13.81 4.70
CA ASN A 160 -22.28 -14.46 5.76
C ASN A 160 -20.81 -14.64 5.36
N ASN A 161 -19.88 -14.47 6.30
CA ASN A 161 -18.45 -14.69 6.03
C ASN A 161 -18.17 -16.17 5.78
N ILE A 162 -17.64 -16.51 4.61
CA ILE A 162 -17.21 -17.87 4.27
C ILE A 162 -15.68 -17.87 4.10
N PRO A 163 -14.94 -18.68 4.88
CA PRO A 163 -13.51 -18.81 4.68
C PRO A 163 -13.21 -19.75 3.52
N VAL A 164 -12.71 -19.21 2.41
CA VAL A 164 -12.36 -19.94 1.18
C VAL A 164 -10.84 -19.94 1.00
N THR A 165 -10.33 -21.00 0.39
CA THR A 165 -8.90 -21.12 0.09
C THR A 165 -8.57 -20.32 -1.17
N VAL A 166 -7.62 -19.40 -1.03
CA VAL A 166 -7.14 -18.50 -2.08
C VAL A 166 -5.65 -18.65 -2.25
N ARG A 167 -5.16 -18.53 -3.48
CA ARG A 167 -3.73 -18.38 -3.78
C ARG A 167 -3.44 -16.92 -4.01
N VAL A 168 -2.37 -16.43 -3.40
CA VAL A 168 -1.92 -15.05 -3.55
C VAL A 168 -0.52 -15.08 -4.16
N GLY A 169 -0.30 -14.27 -5.19
CA GLY A 169 0.98 -14.19 -5.87
C GLY A 169 1.11 -12.93 -6.70
N GLN A 170 2.29 -12.70 -7.27
CA GLN A 170 2.48 -11.57 -8.17
C GLN A 170 1.66 -11.78 -9.44
N ALA A 171 0.99 -10.73 -9.91
CA ALA A 171 0.26 -10.76 -11.18
C ALA A 171 1.23 -10.97 -12.35
N ILE A 172 0.98 -12.01 -13.15
CA ILE A 172 1.71 -12.33 -14.38
C ILE A 172 0.66 -12.68 -15.46
N ASP A 173 0.86 -12.27 -16.71
CA ASP A 173 -0.13 -12.46 -17.77
C ASP A 173 -0.56 -13.92 -17.96
N VAL A 174 0.39 -14.86 -18.08
CA VAL A 174 0.09 -16.30 -18.15
C VAL A 174 1.23 -17.11 -17.55
N VAL A 175 0.91 -17.97 -16.59
CA VAL A 175 1.79 -19.01 -16.03
C VAL A 175 1.02 -20.33 -16.00
N GLY A 176 1.65 -21.46 -16.31
CA GLY A 176 1.03 -22.79 -16.21
C GLY A 176 1.10 -23.62 -17.49
N GLN A 177 0.51 -24.81 -17.44
CA GLN A 177 0.44 -25.72 -18.59
C GLN A 177 -0.62 -25.24 -19.59
N ALA A 178 -0.38 -25.47 -20.88
CA ALA A 178 -1.34 -25.17 -21.94
C ALA A 178 -2.69 -25.86 -21.63
N GLY A 179 -3.76 -25.08 -21.47
CA GLY A 179 -5.11 -25.56 -21.16
C GLY A 179 -5.72 -25.05 -19.84
N LYS A 180 -4.89 -24.73 -18.83
CA LYS A 180 -5.33 -24.02 -17.61
C LYS A 180 -4.37 -22.85 -17.33
N PRO A 181 -4.49 -21.73 -18.07
CA PRO A 181 -3.65 -20.55 -17.84
C PRO A 181 -3.96 -19.97 -16.45
N ARG A 182 -2.92 -19.72 -15.65
CA ARG A 182 -3.03 -19.00 -14.37
C ARG A 182 -2.45 -17.61 -14.51
N THR A 183 -3.01 -16.67 -13.76
CA THR A 183 -2.59 -15.25 -13.81
C THR A 183 -1.69 -14.86 -12.64
N ILE A 184 -1.30 -15.84 -11.80
CA ILE A 184 -0.49 -15.62 -10.60
C ILE A 184 0.78 -16.49 -10.60
N SER A 185 1.84 -15.95 -10.01
CA SER A 185 3.10 -16.67 -9.80
C SER A 185 3.13 -17.54 -8.52
N GLY A 186 2.14 -17.37 -7.63
CA GLY A 186 2.12 -17.96 -6.29
C GLY A 186 1.45 -19.33 -6.22
N PHE A 187 2.13 -20.30 -5.59
CA PHE A 187 1.58 -21.63 -5.29
C PHE A 187 1.04 -21.76 -3.86
N GLN A 188 1.44 -20.86 -2.96
CA GLN A 188 1.03 -20.91 -1.56
C GLN A 188 -0.46 -20.59 -1.43
N THR A 189 -1.17 -21.45 -0.72
CA THR A 189 -2.58 -21.28 -0.39
C THR A 189 -2.71 -20.59 0.97
N HIS A 190 -3.64 -19.66 1.04
CA HIS A 190 -4.09 -18.97 2.24
C HIS A 190 -5.60 -19.14 2.38
N GLN A 191 -6.13 -18.92 3.58
CA GLN A 191 -7.56 -18.95 3.84
C GLN A 191 -8.05 -17.51 4.09
N THR A 192 -9.16 -17.11 3.48
CA THR A 192 -9.73 -15.78 3.71
C THR A 192 -10.22 -15.63 5.16
N PRO A 193 -10.06 -14.44 5.77
CA PRO A 193 -9.61 -13.17 5.17
C PRO A 193 -8.10 -13.04 5.00
N VAL A 194 -7.66 -12.58 3.83
CA VAL A 194 -6.22 -12.39 3.51
C VAL A 194 -5.93 -10.93 3.22
N ARG A 195 -4.76 -10.45 3.62
CA ARG A 195 -4.24 -9.15 3.19
C ARG A 195 -3.51 -9.30 1.86
N LEU A 196 -3.87 -8.49 0.88
CA LEU A 196 -3.20 -8.46 -0.42
C LEU A 196 -2.07 -7.42 -0.43
N GLY A 197 -0.90 -7.80 -0.95
CA GLY A 197 0.18 -6.88 -1.30
C GLY A 197 -0.18 -5.98 -2.50
N ILE A 198 0.60 -4.93 -2.75
CA ILE A 198 0.28 -3.95 -3.81
C ILE A 198 0.41 -4.51 -5.23
N THR A 199 1.34 -5.45 -5.43
CA THR A 199 1.60 -6.15 -6.71
C THR A 199 1.00 -7.55 -6.74
N GLU A 200 0.28 -7.93 -5.69
CA GLU A 200 -0.24 -9.27 -5.53
C GLU A 200 -1.68 -9.33 -6.03
N ARG A 201 -2.01 -10.47 -6.65
CA ARG A 201 -3.34 -10.83 -7.10
C ARG A 201 -3.75 -12.12 -6.39
N ALA A 202 -5.04 -12.19 -6.04
CA ALA A 202 -5.64 -13.41 -5.51
C ALA A 202 -6.38 -14.18 -6.59
N GLU A 203 -6.32 -15.50 -6.51
CA GLU A 203 -7.09 -16.45 -7.32
C GLU A 203 -7.71 -17.50 -6.38
N LEU A 204 -8.92 -17.98 -6.66
CA LEU A 204 -9.51 -19.07 -5.87
C LEU A 204 -8.70 -20.35 -6.08
N ALA A 205 -8.45 -21.10 -5.00
CA ALA A 205 -7.71 -22.36 -5.09
C ALA A 205 -8.62 -23.54 -5.48
N THR A 206 -9.91 -23.44 -5.21
CA THR A 206 -10.94 -24.47 -5.45
C THR A 206 -12.01 -23.97 -6.42
N GLU A 207 -12.60 -24.88 -7.19
CA GLU A 207 -13.72 -24.61 -8.12
C GLU A 207 -15.10 -24.79 -7.45
N GLU A 208 -15.13 -24.98 -6.12
CA GLU A 208 -16.36 -25.11 -5.30
C GLU A 208 -17.22 -23.83 -5.32
N TYR A 209 -16.56 -22.67 -5.47
CA TYR A 209 -17.21 -21.37 -5.47
C TYR A 209 -16.87 -20.60 -6.75
N ILE A 210 -17.87 -19.91 -7.29
CA ILE A 210 -17.73 -19.02 -8.43
C ILE A 210 -17.85 -17.58 -7.90
N PRO A 211 -16.84 -16.71 -8.11
CA PRO A 211 -16.93 -15.33 -7.69
C PRO A 211 -17.78 -14.52 -8.66
N PHE A 212 -18.63 -13.63 -8.13
CA PHE A 212 -19.36 -12.67 -8.96
C PHE A 212 -18.45 -11.59 -9.56
N ALA A 213 -17.31 -11.33 -8.93
CA ALA A 213 -16.34 -10.34 -9.39
C ALA A 213 -15.14 -11.00 -10.09
N ASN A 214 -14.72 -10.41 -11.22
CA ASN A 214 -13.53 -10.84 -11.97
C ASN A 214 -12.21 -10.56 -11.22
N VAL A 215 -12.23 -9.58 -10.30
CA VAL A 215 -11.06 -9.17 -9.51
C VAL A 215 -11.38 -9.43 -8.04
N LEU A 216 -10.56 -10.26 -7.40
CA LEU A 216 -10.72 -10.65 -6.01
C LEU A 216 -10.07 -9.63 -5.07
N GLU A 217 -10.71 -8.47 -4.90
CA GLU A 217 -10.28 -7.39 -4.02
C GLU A 217 -11.44 -6.93 -3.11
N GLY A 218 -11.16 -6.61 -1.85
CA GLY A 218 -12.15 -6.10 -0.90
C GLY A 218 -13.13 -7.18 -0.45
N PHE A 219 -14.42 -6.89 -0.62
CA PHE A 219 -15.50 -7.85 -0.35
C PHE A 219 -15.91 -8.52 -1.65
N VAL A 220 -15.79 -9.84 -1.70
CA VAL A 220 -16.20 -10.64 -2.86
C VAL A 220 -17.32 -11.57 -2.45
N ILE A 221 -18.44 -11.49 -3.16
CA ILE A 221 -19.55 -12.43 -3.02
C ILE A 221 -19.23 -13.66 -3.87
N LEU A 222 -19.36 -14.82 -3.26
CA LEU A 222 -19.16 -16.12 -3.87
C LEU A 222 -20.50 -16.83 -3.98
N GLN A 223 -20.76 -17.41 -5.14
CA GLN A 223 -21.86 -18.33 -5.37
C GLN A 223 -21.33 -19.76 -5.31
N LYS A 224 -22.06 -20.64 -4.63
CA LYS A 224 -21.72 -22.06 -4.64
C LYS A 224 -21.95 -22.64 -6.04
N ASN A 225 -20.95 -23.33 -6.57
CA ASN A 225 -21.01 -23.90 -7.91
C ASN A 225 -22.06 -25.04 -7.96
N PRO A 226 -23.12 -24.93 -8.79
CA PRO A 226 -24.16 -25.96 -8.90
C PRO A 226 -23.67 -27.25 -9.57
N GLY A 227 -22.55 -27.22 -10.30
CA GLY A 227 -21.92 -28.39 -10.92
C GLY A 227 -20.81 -29.02 -10.09
N TRP A 228 -20.60 -28.59 -8.85
CA TRP A 228 -19.55 -29.13 -7.98
C TRP A 228 -20.04 -30.37 -7.23
N GLU A 229 -19.70 -31.54 -7.76
CA GLU A 229 -19.75 -32.78 -7.01
C GLU A 229 -18.50 -32.85 -6.12
N LYS A 230 -18.68 -33.10 -4.81
CA LYS A 230 -17.55 -33.40 -3.94
C LYS A 230 -16.93 -34.68 -4.48
N GLU A 231 -15.70 -34.60 -5.00
CA GLU A 231 -14.88 -35.79 -5.25
C GLU A 231 -14.99 -36.71 -4.03
N ASP A 232 -15.36 -37.94 -4.33
CA ASP A 232 -15.79 -38.96 -3.39
C ASP A 232 -14.94 -39.01 -2.13
N LYS A 233 -15.61 -39.21 -0.99
CA LYS A 233 -14.97 -39.85 0.15
C LYS A 233 -14.37 -41.16 -0.36
N MET A 234 -13.06 -41.19 -0.57
CA MET A 234 -12.32 -42.44 -0.53
C MET A 234 -12.38 -42.92 0.93
N ASP A 235 -13.48 -43.58 1.26
CA ASP A 235 -13.57 -44.44 2.44
C ASP A 235 -12.56 -45.57 2.21
N ILE A 236 -11.44 -45.51 2.93
CA ILE A 236 -10.52 -46.62 3.15
C ILE A 236 -10.92 -47.31 4.45
#